data_AF-A0A8J3UNN9-F1
#
_entry.id   AF-A0A8J3UNN9-F1
#
_cell.length_a   1.000
_cell.length_b   1.000
_cell.length_c   1.000
_cell.angle_alpha   90.00
_cell.angle_beta   90.00
_cell.angle_gamma   90.00
#
_symmetry.space_group_name_H-M   'P 1'
#
loop_
_entity.id
_entity.type
_entity.pdbx_description
1 polymer ?
#
loop_
_entity_poly.entity_id
_entity_poly.type
_entity_poly.pdbx_seq_one_letter_code
_entity_poly.pdbx_strand_id
1 'polypeptide(L)'
;MSAYAWPFLVARGRRLGYRTLLAPGFLIAAGEHGVLDDTVVPDTREDRATVVETETPSGRRISIVHATHIVTAEDVADPGTPPAERAPRDTHSRPLQLIYGFVYVGGGAAPPGPDDLRICREASLSAYRRFLADEEAFRVEAGHGFALRSHGDVTEPEEMTPSSMPGIDTTETATNTKRPSRAGVAILLIGAVTLISVVVLAMTRLTTPEPTIPCPTPSVVAASQTPSPKQPTAAKSDVKPKKSCTPQPPGEKPQSR
;
A
#
# COMPACT_ATOMS: atom_id res chain seq x y z
N MET A 1 19.88 19.20 4.42
CA MET A 1 19.44 18.12 5.26
C MET A 1 19.31 16.88 4.42
N SER A 2 19.82 15.74 4.90
CA SER A 2 19.71 14.48 4.20
C SER A 2 18.23 14.24 4.28
N ALA A 3 17.56 14.42 3.14
CA ALA A 3 16.12 14.40 3.11
C ALA A 3 15.70 13.02 3.62
N TYR A 4 14.91 12.98 4.68
CA TYR A 4 14.49 11.73 5.29
C TYR A 4 13.16 11.32 4.67
N ALA A 5 13.07 10.05 4.30
CA ALA A 5 11.91 9.49 3.65
C ALA A 5 11.44 8.24 4.37
N TRP A 6 10.15 7.94 4.27
CA TRP A 6 9.53 6.79 4.91
C TRP A 6 8.88 5.92 3.83
N PRO A 7 9.16 4.61 3.79
CA PRO A 7 8.55 3.73 2.83
C PRO A 7 7.05 3.61 3.10
N PHE A 8 6.29 3.43 2.04
CA PHE A 8 4.88 3.13 2.13
C PHE A 8 4.49 2.08 1.08
N LEU A 9 3.33 1.45 1.32
CA LEU A 9 2.74 0.45 0.45
C LEU A 9 1.22 0.59 0.45
N VAL A 10 0.66 0.78 -0.73
CA VAL A 10 -0.76 0.56 -1.03
C VAL A 10 -0.85 -0.66 -1.93
N ALA A 11 -1.57 -1.69 -1.51
CA ALA A 11 -1.60 -2.94 -2.25
C ALA A 11 -2.97 -3.59 -2.23
N ARG A 12 -3.15 -4.50 -3.17
CA ARG A 12 -4.37 -5.25 -3.36
C ARG A 12 -4.27 -6.66 -2.76
N GLY A 13 -5.27 -7.08 -2.01
CA GLY A 13 -5.38 -8.46 -1.49
C GLY A 13 -5.98 -9.45 -2.48
N ARG A 14 -5.99 -10.73 -2.08
CA ARG A 14 -6.70 -11.79 -2.83
C ARG A 14 -8.21 -11.61 -2.72
N ARG A 15 -8.67 -11.21 -1.54
CA ARG A 15 -10.10 -10.97 -1.22
C ARG A 15 -10.41 -9.49 -0.99
N LEU A 16 -9.41 -8.73 -0.56
CA LEU A 16 -9.56 -7.31 -0.26
C LEU A 16 -9.17 -6.42 -1.44
N GLY A 17 -9.77 -5.23 -1.51
CA GLY A 17 -9.42 -4.19 -2.48
C GLY A 17 -8.03 -3.60 -2.23
N TYR A 18 -7.74 -2.45 -2.85
CA TYR A 18 -6.56 -1.66 -2.48
C TYR A 18 -6.71 -1.13 -1.05
N ARG A 19 -5.62 -1.18 -0.30
CA ARG A 19 -5.51 -0.57 1.03
C ARG A 19 -4.05 -0.26 1.36
N THR A 20 -3.85 0.73 2.22
CA THR A 20 -2.57 0.99 2.84
C THR A 20 -2.17 -0.17 3.76
N LEU A 21 -0.96 -0.70 3.56
CA LEU A 21 -0.37 -1.77 4.37
C LEU A 21 0.86 -1.31 5.15
N LEU A 22 1.64 -0.41 4.55
CA LEU A 22 2.82 0.20 5.17
C LEU A 22 2.67 1.71 5.02
N ALA A 23 2.86 2.46 6.11
CA ALA A 23 2.78 3.91 6.08
C ALA A 23 3.82 4.55 7.00
N PRO A 24 4.23 5.80 6.74
CA PRO A 24 5.04 6.57 7.67
C PRO A 24 4.40 6.62 9.06
N GLY A 25 5.19 6.37 10.11
CA GLY A 25 4.68 6.31 11.49
C GLY A 25 3.96 7.60 11.92
N PHE A 26 4.40 8.76 11.42
CA PHE A 26 3.73 10.04 11.71
C PHE A 26 2.33 10.15 11.10
N LEU A 27 2.06 9.51 9.96
CA LEU A 27 0.72 9.46 9.37
C LEU A 27 -0.18 8.49 10.14
N ILE A 28 0.38 7.37 10.61
CA ILE A 28 -0.36 6.41 11.44
C ILE A 28 -0.74 7.06 12.77
N ALA A 29 0.21 7.72 13.45
CA ALA A 29 -0.03 8.37 14.74
C ALA A 29 -1.08 9.49 14.66
N ALA A 30 -1.14 10.20 13.53
CA ALA A 30 -2.16 11.23 13.28
C ALA A 30 -3.50 10.67 12.77
N GLY A 31 -3.58 9.38 12.43
CA GLY A 31 -4.76 8.80 11.78
C GLY A 31 -4.97 9.27 10.33
N GLU A 32 -3.91 9.75 9.68
CA GLU A 32 -3.94 10.40 8.36
C GLU A 32 -3.41 9.53 7.21
N HIS A 33 -3.06 8.27 7.48
CA HIS A 33 -2.48 7.37 6.45
C HIS A 33 -3.41 7.07 5.28
N GLY A 34 -4.73 7.31 5.41
CA GLY A 34 -5.70 7.21 4.31
C GLY A 34 -5.40 8.15 3.14
N VAL A 35 -4.64 9.24 3.36
CA VAL A 35 -4.18 10.13 2.28
C VAL A 35 -3.38 9.37 1.20
N LEU A 36 -2.72 8.27 1.57
CA LEU A 36 -1.97 7.46 0.61
C LEU A 36 -2.92 6.73 -0.35
N ASP A 37 -4.00 6.14 0.17
CA ASP A 37 -5.02 5.46 -0.64
C ASP A 37 -5.72 6.41 -1.61
N ASP A 38 -5.96 7.66 -1.17
CA ASP A 38 -6.65 8.67 -1.97
C ASP A 38 -5.74 9.30 -3.04
N THR A 39 -4.43 9.35 -2.80
CA THR A 39 -3.50 10.08 -3.66
C THR A 39 -2.84 9.21 -4.72
N VAL A 40 -2.52 7.95 -4.40
CA VAL A 40 -1.75 7.09 -5.31
C VAL A 40 -2.67 6.23 -6.18
N VAL A 41 -2.42 6.27 -7.48
CA VAL A 41 -3.21 5.50 -8.46
C VAL A 41 -2.29 4.48 -9.14
N PRO A 42 -2.75 3.22 -9.36
CA PRO A 42 -1.98 2.26 -10.13
C PRO A 42 -1.66 2.81 -11.53
N ASP A 43 -0.38 2.80 -11.90
CA ASP A 43 0.05 3.06 -13.28
C ASP A 43 0.06 1.75 -14.07
N THR A 44 -0.24 1.84 -15.35
CA THR A 44 -0.07 0.75 -16.33
C THR A 44 1.40 0.44 -16.62
N ARG A 45 2.31 1.39 -16.34
CA ARG A 45 3.75 1.23 -16.54
C ARG A 45 4.40 0.73 -15.26
N GLU A 46 4.93 -0.49 -15.34
CA GLU A 46 5.65 -1.12 -14.24
C GLU A 46 6.94 -0.36 -13.90
N ASP A 47 7.22 -0.24 -12.60
CA ASP A 47 8.42 0.34 -12.00
C ASP A 47 8.77 1.77 -12.44
N ARG A 48 7.82 2.48 -13.05
CA ARG A 48 7.99 3.90 -13.42
C ARG A 48 7.67 4.80 -12.23
N ALA A 49 8.68 5.52 -11.78
CA ALA A 49 8.53 6.52 -10.73
C ALA A 49 7.60 7.68 -11.14
N THR A 50 6.67 8.01 -10.26
CA THR A 50 5.77 9.16 -10.32
C THR A 50 5.89 9.94 -9.03
N VAL A 51 5.90 11.28 -9.13
CA VAL A 51 5.98 12.17 -7.97
C VAL A 51 4.69 12.97 -7.88
N VAL A 52 4.10 12.98 -6.69
CA VAL A 52 2.87 13.72 -6.38
C VAL A 52 3.09 14.52 -5.11
N GLU A 53 2.79 15.81 -5.16
CA GLU A 53 2.77 16.67 -3.97
C GLU A 53 1.32 16.78 -3.47
N THR A 54 1.12 16.67 -2.16
CA THR A 54 -0.21 16.75 -1.54
C THR A 54 -0.13 17.32 -0.13
N GLU A 55 -1.29 17.60 0.46
CA GLU A 55 -1.43 18.06 1.84
C GLU A 55 -2.24 17.03 2.63
N THR A 56 -1.77 16.71 3.85
CA THR A 56 -2.54 15.85 4.76
C THR A 56 -3.76 16.62 5.32
N PRO A 57 -4.74 15.94 5.95
CA PRO A 57 -5.88 16.61 6.58
C PRO A 57 -5.52 17.68 7.61
N SER A 58 -4.39 17.55 8.31
CA SER A 58 -3.85 18.59 9.20
C SER A 58 -3.14 19.76 8.50
N GLY A 59 -3.11 19.79 7.16
CA GLY A 59 -2.47 20.82 6.35
C GLY A 59 -0.95 20.63 6.19
N ARG A 60 -0.40 19.45 6.54
CA ARG A 60 1.04 19.18 6.35
C ARG A 60 1.32 18.87 4.88
N ARG A 61 2.25 19.61 4.29
CA ARG A 61 2.75 19.31 2.94
C ARG A 61 3.66 18.08 2.95
N ILE A 62 3.33 17.13 2.08
CA ILE A 62 4.12 15.92 1.84
C ILE A 62 4.33 15.73 0.34
N SER A 63 5.47 15.13 0.00
CA SER A 63 5.75 14.65 -1.35
C SER A 63 5.75 13.13 -1.33
N ILE A 64 5.02 12.53 -2.26
CA ILE A 64 4.87 11.09 -2.42
C ILE A 64 5.55 10.70 -3.73
N VAL A 65 6.55 9.84 -3.64
CA VAL A 65 7.16 9.19 -4.79
C VAL A 65 6.68 7.76 -4.83
N HIS A 66 6.13 7.31 -5.95
CA HIS A 66 5.60 5.96 -6.07
C HIS A 66 5.86 5.32 -7.43
N ALA A 67 5.84 3.99 -7.45
CA ALA A 67 5.90 3.14 -8.63
C ALA A 67 4.91 1.98 -8.48
N THR A 68 4.48 1.40 -9.59
CA THR A 68 3.57 0.24 -9.60
C THR A 68 4.35 -1.01 -9.97
N HIS A 69 4.19 -2.08 -9.18
CA HIS A 69 4.83 -3.39 -9.40
C HIS A 69 3.78 -4.49 -9.54
N ILE A 70 3.93 -5.38 -10.54
CA ILE A 70 3.06 -6.55 -10.67
C ILE A 70 3.66 -7.71 -9.88
N VAL A 71 2.92 -8.21 -8.90
CA VAL A 71 3.42 -9.27 -8.01
C VAL A 71 3.67 -10.55 -8.80
N THR A 72 4.91 -11.03 -8.74
CA THR A 72 5.35 -12.31 -9.30
C THR A 72 5.34 -13.41 -8.24
N ALA A 73 5.56 -14.66 -8.66
CA ALA A 73 5.70 -15.77 -7.72
C ALA A 73 6.97 -15.65 -6.87
N GLU A 74 8.04 -15.04 -7.41
CA GLU A 74 9.31 -14.82 -6.71
C GLU A 74 9.17 -13.80 -5.58
N ASP A 75 8.37 -12.76 -5.81
CA ASP A 75 8.15 -11.70 -4.83
C ASP A 75 7.51 -12.22 -3.53
N VAL A 76 6.67 -13.25 -3.62
CA VAL A 76 5.93 -13.84 -2.49
C VAL A 76 6.52 -15.15 -1.98
N ALA A 77 7.59 -15.63 -2.60
CA ALA A 77 8.28 -16.83 -2.14
C ALA A 77 8.99 -16.55 -0.80
N ASP A 78 8.87 -17.51 0.12
CA ASP A 78 9.66 -17.46 1.35
C ASP A 78 11.15 -17.67 1.03
N PRO A 79 12.06 -16.98 1.75
CA PRO A 79 13.50 -17.18 1.55
C PRO A 79 13.90 -18.65 1.67
N GLY A 80 14.54 -19.19 0.64
CA GLY A 80 14.98 -20.59 0.59
C GLY A 80 13.92 -21.58 0.07
N THR A 81 12.71 -21.11 -0.27
CA THR A 81 11.67 -21.93 -0.89
C THR A 81 11.60 -21.63 -2.39
N PRO A 82 11.49 -22.65 -3.27
CA PRO A 82 11.29 -22.39 -4.70
C PRO A 82 9.98 -21.63 -4.92
N PRO A 83 9.95 -20.66 -5.86
CA PRO A 83 8.73 -19.92 -6.17
C PRO A 83 7.66 -20.86 -6.73
N ALA A 84 6.40 -20.54 -6.46
CA ALA A 84 5.29 -21.25 -7.06
C ALA A 84 5.31 -21.12 -8.59
N GLU A 85 4.78 -22.12 -9.31
CA GLU A 85 4.73 -22.08 -10.78
C GLU A 85 3.89 -20.93 -11.34
N ARG A 86 2.95 -20.40 -10.55
CA ARG A 86 2.03 -19.35 -10.97
C ARG A 86 2.12 -18.15 -10.04
N ALA A 87 2.16 -16.97 -10.65
CA ALA A 87 2.05 -15.71 -9.95
C ALA A 87 0.73 -15.61 -9.17
N PRO A 88 0.74 -14.97 -7.99
CA PRO A 88 -0.44 -14.82 -7.17
C PRO A 88 -1.48 -13.93 -7.87
N ARG A 89 -2.75 -14.33 -7.74
CA ARG A 89 -3.90 -13.64 -8.34
C ARG A 89 -4.99 -13.45 -7.29
N ASP A 90 -5.86 -12.49 -7.53
CA ASP A 90 -7.06 -12.31 -6.73
C ASP A 90 -8.13 -13.38 -7.04
N THR A 91 -9.24 -13.34 -6.29
CA THR A 91 -10.43 -14.18 -6.50
C THR A 91 -11.09 -14.03 -7.87
N HIS A 92 -10.75 -12.96 -8.61
CA HIS A 92 -11.23 -12.69 -9.96
C HIS A 92 -10.16 -12.97 -11.03
N SER A 93 -9.10 -13.70 -10.68
CA SER A 93 -7.97 -14.04 -11.56
C SER A 93 -7.17 -12.86 -12.11
N ARG A 94 -7.32 -11.66 -11.56
CA ARG A 94 -6.51 -10.49 -11.87
C ARG A 94 -5.14 -10.61 -11.18
N PRO A 95 -4.06 -10.12 -11.81
CA PRO A 95 -2.77 -10.05 -11.14
C PRO A 95 -2.86 -9.14 -9.91
N LEU A 96 -2.11 -9.50 -8.85
CA LEU A 96 -1.96 -8.63 -7.70
C LEU A 96 -0.97 -7.51 -8.03
N GLN A 97 -1.24 -6.31 -7.54
CA GLN A 97 -0.45 -5.11 -7.82
C GLN A 97 -0.08 -4.43 -6.51
N LEU A 98 1.13 -3.88 -6.48
CA LEU A 98 1.67 -3.06 -5.40
C LEU A 98 1.90 -1.66 -5.93
N ILE A 99 1.51 -0.65 -5.15
CA ILE A 99 1.96 0.71 -5.33
C ILE A 99 2.90 0.99 -4.16
N TYR A 100 4.18 1.09 -4.45
CA TYR A 100 5.23 1.22 -3.44
C TYR A 100 6.03 2.47 -3.68
N GLY A 101 6.69 2.96 -2.64
CA GLY A 101 7.59 4.09 -2.74
C GLY A 101 7.82 4.71 -1.38
N PHE A 102 8.01 6.02 -1.34
CA PHE A 102 8.30 6.74 -0.12
C PHE A 102 7.63 8.11 -0.04
N VAL A 103 7.46 8.55 1.19
CA VAL A 103 6.95 9.89 1.54
C VAL A 103 8.06 10.67 2.22
N TYR A 104 8.22 11.95 1.92
CA TYR A 104 9.04 12.87 2.72
C TYR A 104 8.30 14.18 2.98
N VAL A 105 8.68 14.84 4.07
CA VAL A 105 8.08 16.08 4.55
C VAL A 105 8.89 17.27 4.06
N GLY A 106 8.22 18.38 3.72
CA GLY A 106 8.89 19.64 3.39
C GLY A 106 8.80 20.08 1.93
N GLY A 107 8.15 19.29 1.07
CA GLY A 107 7.94 19.62 -0.35
C GLY A 107 9.22 19.52 -1.20
N GLY A 108 9.06 19.58 -2.52
CA GLY A 108 10.17 19.61 -3.47
C GLY A 108 10.42 18.29 -4.17
N ALA A 109 9.77 18.11 -5.33
CA ALA A 109 9.93 16.95 -6.21
C ALA A 109 11.35 16.83 -6.81
N ALA A 110 12.29 16.18 -6.11
CA ALA A 110 13.48 15.66 -6.78
C ALA A 110 13.16 14.31 -7.45
N PRO A 111 13.74 14.03 -8.64
CA PRO A 111 13.65 12.70 -9.23
C PRO A 111 14.26 11.67 -8.27
N PRO A 112 13.52 10.60 -7.93
CA PRO A 112 14.02 9.61 -6.99
C PRO A 112 15.21 8.84 -7.58
N GLY A 113 16.19 8.54 -6.73
CA GLY A 113 17.25 7.61 -7.08
C GLY A 113 16.71 6.18 -7.20
N PRO A 114 17.19 5.37 -8.16
CA PRO A 114 16.75 3.98 -8.31
C PRO A 114 17.03 3.14 -7.05
N ASP A 115 18.10 3.45 -6.31
CA ASP A 115 18.42 2.77 -5.04
C ASP A 115 17.41 3.06 -3.92
N ASP A 116 16.89 4.29 -3.86
CA ASP A 116 15.89 4.67 -2.85
C ASP A 116 14.58 3.89 -3.07
N LEU A 117 14.17 3.73 -4.34
CA LEU A 117 13.01 2.91 -4.70
C LEU A 117 13.25 1.42 -4.46
N ARG A 118 14.47 0.91 -4.66
CA ARG A 118 14.81 -0.49 -4.35
C ARG A 118 14.64 -0.79 -2.86
N ILE A 119 15.12 0.10 -1.98
CA ILE A 119 14.92 -0.01 -0.51
C ILE A 119 13.42 -0.08 -0.19
N CYS A 120 12.63 0.80 -0.80
CA CYS A 120 11.19 0.83 -0.58
C CYS A 120 10.49 -0.44 -1.10
N ARG A 121 10.93 -0.97 -2.24
CA ARG A 121 10.41 -2.22 -2.82
C ARG A 121 10.67 -3.39 -1.87
N GLU A 122 11.88 -3.52 -1.35
CA GLU A 122 12.25 -4.57 -0.39
C GLU A 122 11.42 -4.50 0.90
N ALA A 123 11.28 -3.30 1.48
CA ALA A 123 10.45 -3.09 2.67
C ALA A 123 8.97 -3.41 2.40
N SER A 124 8.46 -3.00 1.25
CA SER A 124 7.07 -3.25 0.84
C SER A 124 6.78 -4.72 0.61
N LEU A 125 7.66 -5.45 -0.08
CA LEU A 125 7.52 -6.89 -0.29
C LEU A 125 7.53 -7.66 1.04
N SER A 126 8.36 -7.24 2.00
CA SER A 126 8.37 -7.81 3.35
C SER A 126 7.01 -7.64 4.06
N ALA A 127 6.44 -6.43 4.06
CA ALA A 127 5.11 -6.16 4.63
C ALA A 127 4.00 -6.92 3.87
N TYR A 128 4.10 -6.99 2.55
CA TYR A 128 3.12 -7.64 1.70
C TYR A 128 3.04 -9.17 1.92
N ARG A 129 4.20 -9.83 2.15
CA ARG A 129 4.22 -11.26 2.51
C ARG A 129 3.47 -11.54 3.81
N ARG A 130 3.68 -10.70 4.84
CA ARG A 130 2.94 -10.80 6.11
C ARG A 130 1.44 -10.56 5.90
N PHE A 131 1.08 -9.59 5.07
CA PHE A 131 -0.31 -9.34 4.71
C PHE A 131 -0.96 -10.54 4.01
N LEU A 132 -0.29 -11.17 3.04
CA LEU A 132 -0.85 -12.34 2.36
C LEU A 132 -0.96 -13.58 3.24
N ALA A 133 -0.20 -13.66 4.34
CA ALA A 133 -0.31 -14.73 5.31
C ALA A 133 -1.60 -14.63 6.14
N ASP A 134 -2.08 -13.42 6.44
CA ASP A 134 -3.33 -13.17 7.17
C ASP A 134 -3.97 -11.83 6.76
N GLU A 135 -4.66 -11.82 5.61
CA GLU A 135 -5.22 -10.59 5.02
C GLU A 135 -6.27 -9.92 5.94
N GLU A 136 -7.03 -10.72 6.70
CA GLU A 136 -8.17 -10.27 7.50
C GLU A 136 -7.71 -9.66 8.84
N ALA A 137 -6.68 -10.24 9.46
CA ALA A 137 -6.14 -9.70 10.71
C ALA A 137 -5.09 -8.60 10.49
N PHE A 138 -4.55 -8.44 9.28
CA PHE A 138 -3.47 -7.48 9.03
C PHE A 138 -3.84 -6.03 9.40
N ARG A 139 -2.88 -5.34 10.02
CA ARG A 139 -2.96 -3.93 10.42
C ARG A 139 -1.85 -3.16 9.74
N VAL A 140 -2.09 -1.88 9.49
CA VAL A 140 -1.10 -0.99 8.88
C VAL A 140 0.15 -0.97 9.74
N GLU A 141 1.30 -1.26 9.13
CA GLU A 141 2.61 -1.24 9.78
C GLU A 141 3.28 0.12 9.61
N ALA A 142 4.08 0.52 10.60
CA ALA A 142 4.89 1.73 10.52
C ALA A 142 6.17 1.47 9.69
N GLY A 143 6.35 2.25 8.63
CA GLY A 143 7.58 2.28 7.85
C GLY A 143 8.71 2.94 8.64
N HIS A 144 9.89 2.31 8.63
CA HIS A 144 11.12 2.88 9.17
C HIS A 144 11.67 3.89 8.18
N GLY A 145 11.95 5.10 8.62
CA GLY A 145 12.50 6.09 7.72
C GLY A 145 13.97 5.80 7.37
N PHE A 146 14.44 6.42 6.29
CA PHE A 146 15.78 6.28 5.77
C PHE A 146 16.23 7.59 5.12
N ALA A 147 17.54 7.83 5.07
CA ALA A 147 18.10 8.98 4.39
C ALA A 147 18.08 8.76 2.86
N LEU A 148 17.54 9.74 2.12
CA LEU A 148 17.52 9.73 0.66
C LEU A 148 18.93 9.92 0.11
N ARG A 149 19.36 8.97 -0.70
CA ARG A 149 20.69 8.99 -1.35
C ARG A 149 20.71 9.97 -2.52
N SER A 150 19.57 10.14 -3.18
CA SER A 150 19.38 11.03 -4.34
C SER A 150 19.50 12.52 -4.02
N HIS A 151 19.38 12.92 -2.74
CA HIS A 151 19.38 14.34 -2.36
C HIS A 151 20.77 14.93 -2.06
N GLY A 152 21.83 14.13 -2.11
CA GLY A 152 23.18 14.59 -1.74
C GLY A 152 23.27 14.99 -0.27
N ASP A 153 24.50 15.14 0.20
CA ASP A 153 24.81 15.50 1.58
C ASP A 153 24.26 16.90 1.87
N VAL A 154 23.13 16.97 2.54
CA VAL A 154 22.64 18.21 3.10
C VAL A 154 22.44 17.87 4.61
N THR A 155 22.54 18.81 5.55
CA THR A 155 22.62 18.61 7.03
C THR A 155 21.37 18.09 7.81
N GLU A 156 21.32 16.92 8.46
CA GLU A 156 20.21 16.38 9.32
C GLU A 156 19.10 17.36 9.81
N PRO A 157 17.79 17.05 9.65
CA PRO A 157 16.74 17.72 10.41
C PRO A 157 16.80 17.26 11.85
N GLU A 158 16.94 18.20 12.78
CA GLU A 158 16.78 17.96 14.22
C GLU A 158 15.53 17.11 14.46
N GLU A 159 15.77 15.91 14.98
CA GLU A 159 14.79 15.15 15.73
C GLU A 159 14.10 16.16 16.67
N MET A 160 12.80 16.41 16.47
CA MET A 160 11.98 17.20 17.39
C MET A 160 11.90 16.43 18.71
N THR A 161 13.00 16.47 19.45
CA THR A 161 13.01 16.25 20.88
C THR A 161 12.22 17.41 21.48
N PRO A 162 11.26 17.14 22.36
CA PRO A 162 10.62 18.20 23.12
C PRO A 162 11.70 18.94 23.88
N SER A 163 11.94 20.19 23.48
CA SER A 163 12.94 21.06 24.09
C SER A 163 12.70 21.14 25.60
N SER A 164 13.58 20.50 26.36
CA SER A 164 13.74 20.74 27.79
C SER A 164 14.15 22.20 27.96
N MET A 165 13.21 23.03 28.40
CA MET A 165 13.48 24.43 28.71
C MET A 165 14.54 24.54 29.82
N PRO A 166 15.58 25.38 29.65
CA PRO A 166 16.50 25.71 30.72
C PRO A 166 15.81 26.62 31.74
N GLY A 167 16.06 26.33 33.02
CA GLY A 167 15.52 27.05 34.16
C GLY A 167 15.87 28.53 34.13
N ILE A 168 14.83 29.36 34.30
CA ILE A 168 14.96 30.74 34.71
C ILE A 168 14.45 30.79 36.15
N ASP A 169 15.39 30.79 37.09
CA ASP A 169 15.16 31.25 38.45
C ASP A 169 15.07 32.77 38.41
N THR A 170 13.87 33.33 38.58
CA THR A 170 13.71 34.66 39.17
C THR A 170 12.38 34.75 39.93
N THR A 171 12.56 35.09 41.20
CA THR A 171 11.64 35.33 42.31
C THR A 171 10.40 36.21 42.06
N GLU A 172 9.30 35.83 42.72
CA GLU A 172 8.26 36.68 43.40
C GLU A 172 7.72 37.92 42.65
N THR A 173 6.42 38.10 42.37
CA THR A 173 5.24 38.07 43.27
C THR A 173 3.97 38.31 42.42
N ALA A 174 2.81 37.88 42.93
CA ALA A 174 1.43 38.39 42.67
C ALA A 174 0.44 37.39 42.02
N THR A 175 -0.13 36.55 42.89
CA THR A 175 -1.56 36.30 43.07
C THR A 175 -2.50 36.44 41.85
N ASN A 176 -2.93 35.31 41.28
CA ASN A 176 -4.35 35.12 40.97
C ASN A 176 -4.75 33.64 40.96
N THR A 177 -5.48 33.27 42.00
CA THR A 177 -6.10 31.98 42.27
C THR A 177 -7.34 31.77 41.41
N LYS A 178 -7.29 30.84 40.45
CA LYS A 178 -8.49 30.09 40.03
C LYS A 178 -8.18 28.60 39.92
N ARG A 179 -8.50 27.89 41.00
CA ARG A 179 -8.70 26.43 41.06
C ARG A 179 -9.71 26.01 39.99
N PRO A 180 -9.40 25.07 39.09
CA PRO A 180 -10.42 24.24 38.47
C PRO A 180 -10.78 23.11 39.44
N SER A 181 -12.04 23.12 39.85
CA SER A 181 -12.67 22.15 40.74
C SER A 181 -12.66 20.75 40.13
N ARG A 182 -12.22 19.77 40.93
CA ARG A 182 -12.61 18.36 40.81
C ARG A 182 -14.12 18.24 41.05
N ALA A 183 -14.92 18.45 40.02
CA ALA A 183 -16.35 18.18 40.02
C ALA A 183 -16.79 17.90 38.58
N GLY A 184 -16.89 16.62 38.21
CA GLY A 184 -17.33 16.24 36.86
C GLY A 184 -17.14 14.77 36.49
N VAL A 185 -17.23 13.85 37.45
CA VAL A 185 -17.12 12.38 37.19
C VAL A 185 -18.49 11.68 37.21
N ALA A 186 -19.61 12.40 37.20
CA ALA A 186 -20.93 11.79 37.43
C ALA A 186 -21.99 11.99 36.32
N ILE A 187 -21.62 12.33 35.07
CA ILE A 187 -22.62 12.52 33.97
C ILE A 187 -22.37 11.62 32.73
N LEU A 188 -21.35 10.77 32.73
CA LEU A 188 -20.99 9.98 31.53
C LEU A 188 -21.54 8.54 31.48
N LEU A 189 -22.40 8.14 32.43
CA LEU A 189 -23.02 6.80 32.42
C LEU A 189 -24.46 6.78 31.87
N ILE A 190 -25.18 7.92 31.86
CA ILE A 190 -26.56 7.95 31.36
C ILE A 190 -26.60 8.05 29.83
N GLY A 191 -25.64 8.74 29.20
CA GLY A 191 -25.59 8.90 27.74
C GLY A 191 -25.21 7.63 26.97
N ALA A 192 -24.38 6.76 27.55
CA ALA A 192 -23.98 5.52 26.90
C ALA A 192 -25.11 4.49 26.86
N VAL A 193 -25.92 4.40 27.92
CA VAL A 193 -27.05 3.45 27.99
C VAL A 193 -28.20 3.84 27.07
N THR A 194 -28.47 5.15 26.92
CA THR A 194 -29.50 5.63 25.97
C THR A 194 -29.05 5.44 24.52
N LEU A 195 -27.79 5.69 24.17
CA LEU A 195 -27.29 5.44 22.83
C LEU A 195 -27.34 3.94 22.46
N ILE A 196 -26.91 3.05 23.36
CA ILE A 196 -26.98 1.60 23.14
C ILE A 196 -28.44 1.14 23.00
N SER A 197 -29.36 1.67 23.81
CA SER A 197 -30.78 1.31 23.72
C SER A 197 -31.41 1.75 22.39
N VAL A 198 -31.04 2.91 21.85
CA VAL A 198 -31.51 3.38 20.53
C VAL A 198 -30.94 2.51 19.40
N VAL A 199 -29.68 2.09 19.48
CA VAL A 199 -29.06 1.21 18.48
C VAL A 199 -29.69 -0.19 18.50
N VAL A 200 -29.97 -0.76 19.68
CA VAL A 200 -30.66 -2.06 19.81
C VAL A 200 -32.11 -1.96 19.31
N LEU A 201 -32.80 -0.87 19.59
CA LEU A 201 -34.18 -0.66 19.11
C LEU A 201 -34.22 -0.42 17.58
N ALA A 202 -33.21 0.23 17.01
CA ALA A 202 -33.08 0.39 15.56
C ALA A 202 -32.76 -0.94 14.85
N MET A 203 -31.89 -1.76 15.45
CA MET A 203 -31.53 -3.08 14.90
C MET A 203 -32.71 -4.07 14.94
N THR A 204 -33.57 -4.01 15.94
CA THR A 204 -34.79 -4.86 16.00
C THR A 204 -35.88 -4.44 15.01
N ARG A 205 -35.85 -3.20 14.48
CA ARG A 205 -36.81 -2.69 13.50
C ARG A 205 -36.41 -2.96 12.04
N LEU A 206 -35.18 -3.41 11.78
CA LEU A 206 -34.66 -3.67 10.43
C LEU A 206 -34.79 -5.12 9.97
N THR A 207 -35.39 -5.99 10.78
CA THR A 207 -35.75 -7.35 10.36
C THR A 207 -37.01 -7.29 9.49
N THR A 208 -36.88 -6.69 8.30
CA THR A 208 -37.87 -6.81 7.24
C THR A 208 -37.85 -8.28 6.79
N PRO A 209 -38.98 -9.01 6.87
CA PRO A 209 -39.04 -10.37 6.35
C PRO A 209 -38.70 -10.34 4.86
N GLU A 210 -37.67 -11.10 4.49
CA GLU A 210 -37.22 -11.24 3.12
C GLU A 210 -38.41 -11.67 2.24
N PRO A 211 -38.78 -10.91 1.19
CA PRO A 211 -39.85 -11.30 0.30
C PRO A 211 -39.44 -12.61 -0.37
N THR A 212 -40.19 -13.67 -0.11
CA THR A 212 -40.04 -14.96 -0.77
C THR A 212 -40.20 -14.76 -2.27
N ILE A 213 -39.08 -14.71 -3.00
CA ILE A 213 -39.09 -14.68 -4.46
C ILE A 213 -39.60 -16.05 -4.92
N PRO A 214 -40.74 -16.14 -5.62
CA PRO A 214 -41.22 -17.40 -6.15
C PRO A 214 -40.17 -17.96 -7.14
N CYS A 215 -39.74 -19.20 -6.92
CA CYS A 215 -38.85 -19.93 -7.82
C CYS A 215 -39.35 -19.82 -9.27
N PRO A 216 -38.50 -19.41 -10.23
CA PRO A 216 -38.85 -19.52 -11.63
C PRO A 216 -39.01 -21.00 -12.00
N THR A 217 -40.20 -21.33 -12.47
CA THR A 217 -40.54 -22.60 -13.13
C THR A 217 -39.49 -22.90 -14.21
N PRO A 218 -38.92 -24.12 -14.28
CA PRO A 218 -38.03 -24.47 -15.37
C PRO A 218 -38.81 -24.51 -16.68
N SER A 219 -38.64 -23.48 -17.51
CA SER A 219 -39.07 -23.51 -18.90
C SER A 219 -38.23 -24.54 -19.63
N VAL A 220 -38.85 -25.68 -19.94
CA VAL A 220 -38.33 -26.68 -20.87
C VAL A 220 -38.24 -26.02 -22.25
N VAL A 221 -37.07 -25.48 -22.58
CA VAL A 221 -36.76 -25.06 -23.95
C VAL A 221 -36.29 -26.31 -24.70
N ALA A 222 -37.17 -26.74 -25.60
CA ALA A 222 -36.96 -27.85 -26.51
C ALA A 222 -35.64 -27.70 -27.30
N ALA A 223 -34.91 -28.81 -27.37
CA ALA A 223 -33.70 -28.97 -28.17
C ALA A 223 -33.99 -28.67 -29.65
N SER A 224 -33.48 -27.54 -30.14
CA SER A 224 -33.27 -27.34 -31.58
C SER A 224 -31.85 -27.77 -31.93
N GLN A 225 -31.76 -28.98 -32.46
CA GLN A 225 -30.58 -29.48 -33.15
C GLN A 225 -30.29 -28.55 -34.35
N THR A 226 -29.07 -28.03 -34.43
CA THR A 226 -28.54 -27.42 -35.67
C THR A 226 -27.17 -28.04 -35.96
N PRO A 227 -26.92 -28.51 -37.19
CA PRO A 227 -25.84 -29.42 -37.53
C PRO A 227 -24.45 -28.80 -37.61
N SER A 228 -23.44 -29.67 -37.43
CA SER A 228 -22.01 -29.46 -37.65
C SER A 228 -21.66 -28.76 -38.97
N PRO A 229 -20.70 -27.82 -38.94
CA PRO A 229 -19.88 -27.50 -40.09
C PRO A 229 -18.46 -28.09 -39.94
N LYS A 230 -18.19 -29.05 -40.82
CA LYS A 230 -16.93 -29.42 -41.48
C LYS A 230 -15.61 -28.84 -40.93
N GLN A 231 -14.81 -29.77 -40.43
CA GLN A 231 -13.35 -29.77 -40.33
C GLN A 231 -12.66 -29.36 -41.66
N PRO A 232 -11.77 -28.34 -41.65
CA PRO A 232 -10.80 -28.12 -42.70
C PRO A 232 -9.50 -28.90 -42.43
N THR A 233 -9.25 -29.82 -43.35
CA THR A 233 -7.98 -30.33 -43.86
C THR A 233 -6.67 -29.80 -43.27
N ALA A 234 -5.85 -30.75 -42.81
CA ALA A 234 -4.44 -30.58 -42.48
C ALA A 234 -3.63 -30.05 -43.67
N ALA A 235 -2.96 -28.92 -43.48
CA ALA A 235 -1.84 -28.50 -44.32
C ALA A 235 -0.53 -28.81 -43.58
N LYS A 236 0.20 -29.81 -44.09
CA LYS A 236 1.62 -29.98 -43.84
C LYS A 236 2.32 -28.70 -44.26
N SER A 237 3.03 -28.04 -43.36
CA SER A 237 4.02 -27.03 -43.72
C SER A 237 5.36 -27.41 -43.12
N ASP A 238 6.28 -27.65 -44.03
CA ASP A 238 7.66 -28.07 -43.82
C ASP A 238 8.41 -27.20 -42.82
N VAL A 239 9.05 -27.90 -41.88
CA VAL A 239 10.09 -27.39 -40.99
C VAL A 239 11.36 -27.20 -41.82
N LYS A 240 11.80 -25.95 -41.99
CA LYS A 240 13.15 -25.62 -42.46
C LYS A 240 14.02 -25.20 -41.25
N PRO A 241 15.03 -25.98 -40.84
CA PRO A 241 15.91 -25.59 -39.75
C PRO A 241 16.82 -24.44 -40.20
N LYS A 242 16.69 -23.28 -39.56
CA LYS A 242 17.60 -22.14 -39.78
C LYS A 242 18.75 -22.24 -38.78
N LYS A 243 19.95 -22.22 -39.36
CA LYS A 243 21.27 -22.48 -38.78
C LYS A 243 21.56 -21.65 -37.53
N SER A 244 22.19 -22.31 -36.55
CA SER A 244 22.92 -21.70 -35.43
C SER A 244 23.82 -20.57 -35.89
N CYS A 245 23.71 -19.43 -35.22
CA CYS A 245 24.71 -18.37 -35.25
C CYS A 245 25.34 -18.32 -33.86
N THR A 246 26.52 -18.93 -33.72
CA THR A 246 27.37 -18.86 -32.53
C THR A 246 27.94 -17.44 -32.42
N PRO A 247 27.77 -16.74 -31.28
CA PRO A 247 28.46 -15.48 -31.04
C PRO A 247 29.94 -15.74 -30.72
N GLN A 248 30.80 -15.06 -31.47
CA GLN A 248 32.25 -15.03 -31.31
C GLN A 248 32.62 -14.11 -30.12
N PRO A 249 33.53 -14.50 -29.21
CA PRO A 249 33.94 -13.64 -28.11
C PRO A 249 34.88 -12.51 -28.59
N PRO A 250 34.80 -11.30 -27.98
CA PRO A 250 35.64 -10.17 -28.32
C PRO A 250 37.10 -10.38 -27.85
N GLY A 251 38.04 -10.03 -28.72
CA GLY A 251 39.47 -10.22 -28.53
C GLY A 251 40.08 -9.36 -27.43
N GLU A 252 41.02 -9.98 -26.70
CA GLU A 252 42.00 -9.33 -25.84
C GLU A 252 42.90 -8.38 -26.64
N LYS A 253 43.06 -7.16 -26.14
CA LYS A 253 44.14 -6.26 -26.56
C LYS A 253 45.41 -6.57 -25.76
N PRO A 254 46.60 -6.60 -26.40
CA PRO A 254 47.86 -6.82 -25.71
C PRO A 254 48.27 -5.58 -24.90
N GLN A 255 48.74 -5.81 -23.67
CA GLN A 255 49.48 -4.84 -22.87
C GLN A 255 50.88 -4.64 -23.47
N SER A 256 51.21 -3.40 -23.84
CA SER A 256 52.58 -2.98 -24.09
C SER A 256 53.32 -2.76 -22.77
N ARG A 257 54.52 -3.31 -22.68
CA ARG A 257 55.55 -2.94 -21.71
C ARG A 257 56.18 -1.59 -22.06
#